data_AF-A0A2T4UP19-F1
#
_entry.id   AF-A0A2T4UP19-F1
#
_cell.length_a   1.000
_cell.length_b   1.000
_cell.length_c   1.000
_cell.angle_alpha   90.00
_cell.angle_beta   90.00
_cell.angle_gamma   90.00
#
_symmetry.space_group_name_H-M   'P 1'
#
loop_
_entity.id
_entity.type
_entity.pdbx_description
1 polymer ?
#
loop_
_entity_poly.entity_id
_entity_poly.type
_entity_poly.pdbx_seq_one_letter_code
_entity_poly.pdbx_strand_id
1 'polypeptide(L)' 'MLAHGLVDELHLLVGPKIVGGDARAFTGLPQIDLTLLGVRTWKDSSTVALSYRPSNARAGTPRDVDYN' A
#
# COMPACT_ATOMS: atom_id res chain seq x y z
N MET A 1 11.37 -3.36 -4.83
CA MET A 1 10.76 -4.26 -3.81
C MET A 1 9.33 -4.62 -4.18
N LEU A 2 8.41 -3.66 -4.34
CA LEU A 2 7.04 -3.93 -4.80
C LEU A 2 7.00 -4.68 -6.15
N ALA A 3 7.80 -4.25 -7.13
CA ALA A 3 7.93 -4.96 -8.41
C ALA A 3 8.43 -6.41 -8.29
N HIS A 4 9.15 -6.74 -7.21
CA HIS A 4 9.74 -8.06 -6.98
C HIS A 4 8.88 -8.93 -6.04
N GLY A 5 7.66 -8.50 -5.71
CA GLY A 5 6.75 -9.29 -4.86
C GLY A 5 7.18 -9.40 -3.39
N LEU A 6 8.06 -8.50 -2.93
CA LEU A 6 8.59 -8.50 -1.56
C LEU A 6 7.79 -7.63 -0.59
N VAL A 7 6.67 -7.07 -1.05
CA VAL A 7 5.80 -6.21 -0.24
C VAL A 7 4.50 -6.97 -0.01
N ASP A 8 4.25 -7.33 1.25
CA ASP A 8 3.05 -8.06 1.65
C ASP A 8 1.82 -7.14 1.78
N GLU A 9 2.03 -5.93 2.29
CA GLU A 9 1.01 -4.90 2.44
C GLU A 9 1.57 -3.51 2.08
N LEU A 10 0.77 -2.73 1.36
CA LEU A 10 1.07 -1.38 0.94
C LEU A 10 0.13 -0.41 1.65
N HIS A 11 0.70 0.50 2.46
CA HIS A 11 -0.03 1.58 3.10
C HIS A 11 0.21 2.90 2.36
N LEU A 12 -0.85 3.49 1.81
CA LEU A 12 -0.81 4.78 1.12
C LEU A 12 -1.51 5.85 1.94
N LEU A 13 -0.84 6.98 2.19
CA LEU A 13 -1.43 8.18 2.75
C LEU A 13 -1.71 9.16 1.60
N VAL A 14 -2.99 9.40 1.33
CA VAL A 14 -3.45 10.25 0.23
C VAL A 14 -4.02 11.54 0.80
N GLY A 15 -3.34 12.66 0.54
CA GLY A 15 -3.84 14.00 0.87
C GLY A 15 -4.61 14.64 -0.30
N PRO A 16 -5.43 15.67 -0.05
CA PRO A 16 -6.29 16.30 -1.04
C PRO A 16 -5.52 17.33 -1.90
N LYS A 17 -4.46 16.89 -2.59
CA LYS A 17 -3.64 17.76 -3.44
C LYS A 17 -3.40 17.11 -4.79
N ILE A 18 -3.60 17.89 -5.86
CA ILE A 18 -3.12 17.55 -7.19
C ILE A 18 -1.70 18.11 -7.32
N VAL A 19 -0.74 17.24 -7.57
CA VAL A 19 0.67 17.61 -7.73
C VAL A 19 1.03 17.63 -9.21
N GLY A 20 1.40 18.80 -9.72
CA GLY A 20 1.96 18.97 -11.05
C GLY A 20 3.46 18.70 -11.05
N GLY A 21 3.85 17.44 -11.17
CA GLY A 21 5.19 16.94 -11.53
C GLY A 21 6.39 17.37 -10.69
N ASP A 22 6.92 16.46 -9.86
CA ASP A 22 8.30 16.54 -9.33
C ASP A 22 8.96 15.14 -9.18
N ALA A 23 8.30 14.18 -8.53
CA ALA A 23 8.79 12.82 -8.32
C ALA A 23 7.63 11.80 -8.31
N ARG A 24 7.77 10.73 -9.09
CA ARG A 24 6.79 9.63 -9.11
C ARG A 24 7.04 8.72 -7.91
N ALA A 25 5.99 8.36 -7.17
CA ALA A 25 6.08 7.41 -6.07
C ALA A 25 6.61 6.03 -6.52
N PHE A 26 6.28 5.63 -7.75
CA PHE A 26 6.77 4.41 -8.37
C PHE A 26 7.05 4.62 -9.86
N THR A 27 8.07 3.94 -10.36
CA THR A 27 8.45 3.90 -11.79
C THR A 27 8.75 2.47 -12.20
N GLY A 28 8.40 2.08 -13.44
CA GLY A 28 8.75 0.77 -13.98
C GLY A 28 8.08 -0.41 -13.29
N LEU A 29 6.94 -0.21 -12.63
CA LEU A 29 6.16 -1.32 -12.08
C LEU A 29 5.50 -2.11 -13.21
N PRO A 30 5.49 -3.46 -13.15
CA PRO A 30 4.57 -4.25 -13.96
C PRO A 30 3.12 -3.95 -13.55
N GLN A 31 2.16 -4.40 -14.34
CA GLN A 31 0.75 -4.37 -13.91
C GLN A 31 0.60 -5.29 -12.69
N ILE A 32 0.14 -4.74 -11.57
CA ILE A 32 -0.07 -5.45 -10.31
C ILE A 32 -1.48 -5.11 -9.83
N ASP A 33 -2.28 -6.13 -9.55
CA ASP A 33 -3.60 -5.94 -8.97
C ASP A 33 -3.49 -5.69 -7.47
N LEU A 34 -4.29 -4.76 -6.95
CA LEU A 34 -4.31 -4.40 -5.54
C LEU A 34 -5.68 -4.75 -4.95
N THR A 35 -5.69 -5.56 -3.90
CA THR A 35 -6.91 -5.79 -3.10
C THR A 35 -6.93 -4.81 -1.94
N LEU A 36 -7.98 -3.98 -1.85
CA LEU A 36 -8.17 -3.06 -0.72
C LEU A 36 -8.48 -3.85 0.55
N LEU A 37 -7.65 -3.67 1.58
CA LEU A 37 -7.82 -4.31 2.89
C LEU A 37 -8.48 -3.37 3.90
N GLY A 38 -8.25 -2.07 3.78
CA GLY A 38 -8.74 -1.11 4.76
C GLY A 38 -8.65 0.33 4.31
N VAL A 39 -9.54 1.14 4.88
CA VAL A 39 -9.59 2.59 4.73
C VAL A 39 -9.66 3.20 6.12
N ARG A 40 -8.80 4.18 6.40
CA ARG A 40 -8.81 4.94 7.64
C ARG A 40 -8.80 6.42 7.35
N THR A 41 -9.68 7.14 8.05
CA THR A 41 -9.71 8.60 8.12
C THR A 41 -9.49 9.03 9.56
N TRP A 42 -9.12 10.29 9.75
CA TRP A 42 -8.97 10.90 11.08
C TRP A 42 -9.84 12.15 11.17
N LYS A 43 -10.36 12.40 12.38
CA LYS A 43 -11.08 13.64 12.66
C LYS A 43 -10.17 14.83 12.36
N ASP A 44 -10.73 15.86 11.73
CA ASP A 44 -10.04 17.11 11.40
C ASP A 44 -8.83 16.94 10.45
N SER A 45 -8.73 15.81 9.74
CA SER A 45 -7.75 15.57 8.68
C SER A 45 -8.45 15.25 7.37
N SER A 46 -7.92 15.80 6.28
CA SER A 46 -8.34 15.47 4.91
C SER A 46 -7.52 14.35 4.27
N THR A 47 -6.59 13.75 5.03
CA THR A 47 -5.78 12.62 4.57
C THR A 47 -6.51 11.31 4.78
N VAL A 48 -6.44 10.42 3.79
CA VAL A 48 -6.96 9.05 3.87
C VAL A 48 -5.79 8.08 3.87
N ALA A 49 -5.78 7.13 4.81
CA ALA A 49 -4.91 5.96 4.75
C ALA A 49 -5.63 4.79 4.08
N LEU A 50 -4.97 4.20 3.10
CA LEU A 50 -5.43 3.03 2.36
C LEU A 50 -4.45 1.88 2.57
N SER A 51 -4.94 0.73 2.97
CA SER A 51 -4.18 -0.52 3.08
C SER A 51 -4.52 -1.43 1.91
N TYR A 52 -3.51 -1.93 1.19
CA TYR A 52 -3.69 -2.84 0.06
C TYR A 52 -2.80 -4.07 0.16
N ARG A 53 -3.31 -5.21 -0.29
CA ARG A 53 -2.51 -6.40 -0.60
C ARG A 53 -2.19 -6.44 -2.10
N PRO A 54 -0.91 -6.43 -2.49
CA PRO A 54 -0.51 -6.69 -3.87
C PRO A 54 -0.74 -8.15 -4.25
N SER A 55 -1.23 -8.40 -5.47
CA SER A 55 -1.43 -9.77 -5.97
C SER A 55 -0.12 -10.54 -6.19
N ASN A 56 0.99 -9.81 -6.36
CA ASN A 56 2.31 -10.38 -6.53
C ASN A 56 3.07 -10.57 -5.21
N ALA A 57 2.45 -10.28 -4.06
CA ALA A 57 3.03 -10.58 -2.77
C ALA A 57 3.36 -12.07 -2.71
N ARG A 58 4.62 -12.39 -2.43
CA ARG A 58 5.03 -13.78 -2.26
C ARG A 58 4.21 -14.39 -1.12
N ALA A 59 3.72 -15.62 -1.27
CA ALA A 59 3.10 -16.33 -0.17
C ALA A 59 4.10 -16.43 0.98
N GLY A 60 3.91 -15.59 2.01
CA GLY A 60 4.68 -15.67 3.24
C GLY A 60 4.37 -16.99 3.92
N THR A 61 5.39 -17.64 4.47
CA THR A 61 5.20 -18.71 5.45
C THR A 61 4.20 -18.23 6.51
N PRO A 62 3.18 -19.02 6.90
CA PRO A 62 2.19 -18.58 7.89
C PRO A 62 2.92 -18.07 9.13
N ARG A 63 2.70 -16.81 9.48
CA ARG A 63 3.28 -16.24 10.69
C ARG A 63 2.46 -16.74 11.88
N ASP A 64 2.99 -17.77 12.54
CA ASP A 64 2.65 -18.11 13.91
C ASP A 64 3.11 -16.93 14.79
N VAL A 65 2.17 -16.03 15.07
CA VAL A 65 2.39 -14.90 15.98
C VAL A 65 1.40 -15.04 17.12
N ASP A 66 1.85 -15.73 18.16
CA ASP A 66 1.25 -15.63 19.48
C ASP A 66 1.30 -14.17 19.93
N TYR A 67 0.13 -13.60 20.19
CA TYR A 67 0.03 -12.32 20.90
C TYR A 67 0.40 -12.58 22.36
N ASN A 68 1.52 -12.03 22.80
CA ASN A 68 1.82 -11.86 24.22
C ASN A 68 1.11 -10.62 24.76
#